data_AF-A0A932HB82-F1
#
_entry.id   AF-A0A932HB82-F1
#
_cell.length_a   1.000
_cell.length_b   1.000
_cell.length_c   1.000
_cell.angle_alpha   90.00
_cell.angle_beta   90.00
_cell.angle_gamma   90.00
#
_symmetry.space_group_name_H-M   'P 1'
#
loop_
_entity.id
_entity.type
_entity.pdbx_description
1 polymer ?
#
loop_
_entity_poly.entity_id
_entity_poly.type
_entity_poly.pdbx_seq_one_letter_code
_entity_poly.pdbx_strand_id
1 'polypeptide(L)'
;VYGGEPWLVLSPEHAHVLKRDGLSKAGVKHRLWNESRLAAHRLAAKDFGRTQNARRAELGEIAPDSLLPISVRPQDIGIIVAGSAGTHSVYVPAFGGISRSVTREVSS
;
A
#
# COMPACT_ATOMS: atom_id res chain seq x y z
N VAL A 1 -8.71 3.70 10.33
CA VAL A 1 -8.74 2.36 9.70
C VAL A 1 -7.72 2.40 8.58
N TYR A 2 -6.67 1.59 8.67
CA TYR A 2 -5.64 1.51 7.63
C TYR A 2 -6.14 0.62 6.48
N GLY A 3 -5.91 1.03 5.23
CA GLY A 3 -6.43 0.38 4.04
C GLY A 3 -6.57 1.37 2.89
N GLY A 4 -7.08 0.91 1.74
CA GLY A 4 -7.30 1.74 0.55
C GLY A 4 -6.21 1.57 -0.51
N GLU A 5 -5.95 2.63 -1.27
CA GLU A 5 -5.03 2.64 -2.42
C GLU A 5 -3.82 3.56 -2.15
N PRO A 6 -2.85 3.13 -1.31
CA PRO A 6 -1.70 3.96 -0.97
C PRO A 6 -0.78 4.13 -2.17
N TRP A 7 0.00 5.22 -2.18
CA TRP A 7 0.96 5.50 -3.23
C TRP A 7 2.39 5.42 -2.73
N LEU A 8 3.27 4.84 -3.55
CA LEU A 8 4.71 4.93 -3.39
C LEU A 8 5.28 5.75 -4.53
N VAL A 9 5.86 6.90 -4.18
CA VAL A 9 6.60 7.76 -5.10
C VAL A 9 8.07 7.38 -4.99
N LEU A 10 8.56 6.63 -5.97
CA LEU A 10 9.95 6.20 -6.03
C LEU A 10 10.82 7.30 -6.62
N SER A 11 12.02 7.47 -6.09
CA SER A 11 13.06 8.20 -6.81
C SER A 11 13.53 7.40 -8.03
N PRO A 12 14.10 8.07 -9.05
CA PRO A 12 14.71 7.39 -10.19
C PRO A 12 15.73 6.32 -9.79
N GLU A 13 16.53 6.57 -8.75
CA GLU A 13 17.56 5.67 -8.23
C GLU A 13 16.96 4.38 -7.66
N HIS A 14 15.95 4.46 -6.82
CA HIS A 14 15.30 3.26 -6.28
C HIS A 14 14.57 2.48 -7.37
N ALA A 15 13.94 3.17 -8.33
CA ALA A 15 13.34 2.51 -9.48
C ALA A 15 14.39 1.76 -10.32
N HIS A 16 15.58 2.34 -10.49
CA HIS A 16 16.69 1.70 -11.19
C HIS A 16 17.22 0.47 -10.44
N VAL A 17 17.40 0.55 -9.12
CA VAL A 17 17.81 -0.59 -8.29
C VAL A 17 16.82 -1.75 -8.43
N LEU A 18 15.51 -1.48 -8.30
CA LEU A 18 14.48 -2.50 -8.43
C LEU A 18 14.50 -3.15 -9.82
N LYS A 19 14.68 -2.36 -10.89
CA LYS A 19 14.77 -2.86 -12.26
C LYS A 19 16.04 -3.70 -12.48
N ARG A 20 17.19 -3.22 -11.99
CA ARG A 20 18.49 -3.92 -12.07
C ARG A 20 18.40 -5.29 -11.40
N ASP A 21 17.69 -5.36 -10.28
CA ASP A 21 17.47 -6.60 -9.52
C ASP A 21 16.35 -7.47 -10.12
N GLY A 22 15.87 -7.15 -11.33
CA GLY A 22 14.94 -7.98 -12.11
C GLY A 22 13.47 -7.85 -11.71
N LEU A 23 13.10 -6.88 -10.86
CA LEU A 23 11.72 -6.72 -10.41
C LEU A 23 10.88 -5.93 -11.42
N SER A 24 9.77 -6.53 -11.85
CA SER A 24 8.72 -5.82 -12.57
C SER A 24 7.89 -4.96 -11.62
N LYS A 25 7.19 -3.93 -12.14
CA LYS A 25 6.26 -3.11 -11.33
C LYS A 25 5.23 -3.95 -10.57
N ALA A 26 4.68 -4.98 -11.22
CA ALA A 26 3.74 -5.90 -10.59
C ALA A 26 4.40 -6.74 -9.48
N GLY A 27 5.64 -7.18 -9.71
CA GLY A 27 6.44 -7.90 -8.71
C GLY A 27 6.73 -7.04 -7.48
N VAL A 28 7.12 -5.78 -7.68
CA VAL A 28 7.32 -4.81 -6.58
C VAL A 28 6.03 -4.64 -5.77
N LYS A 29 4.90 -4.40 -6.43
CA LYS A 29 3.59 -4.27 -5.75
C LYS A 29 3.24 -5.51 -4.92
N HIS A 30 3.44 -6.71 -5.49
CA HIS A 30 3.15 -7.97 -4.80
C HIS A 30 4.04 -8.17 -3.58
N ARG A 31 5.35 -7.90 -3.72
CA ARG A 31 6.30 -7.99 -2.59
C ARG A 31 5.95 -6.99 -1.49
N LEU A 32 5.72 -5.72 -1.83
CA LEU A 32 5.28 -4.71 -0.86
C LEU A 32 4.02 -5.14 -0.12
N TRP A 33 3.00 -5.61 -0.83
CA TRP A 33 1.74 -6.06 -0.23
C TRP A 33 1.92 -7.25 0.72
N ASN A 34 2.78 -8.21 0.37
CA ASN A 34 3.05 -9.38 1.19
C ASN A 34 3.93 -9.06 2.41
N GLU A 35 4.98 -8.27 2.21
CA GLU A 35 6.01 -7.98 3.22
C GLU A 35 5.60 -6.86 4.18
N SER A 36 4.68 -5.97 3.80
CA SER A 36 4.19 -4.88 4.66
C SER A 36 3.04 -5.27 5.61
N ARG A 37 2.68 -6.55 5.67
CA ARG A 37 1.55 -6.99 6.49
C ARG A 37 1.82 -6.78 7.98
N LEU A 38 0.81 -6.30 8.69
CA LEU A 38 0.88 -6.04 10.13
C LEU A 38 -0.03 -6.99 10.90
N ALA A 39 0.50 -7.71 11.88
CA ALA A 39 -0.33 -8.50 12.78
C ALA A 39 -1.32 -7.60 13.56
N ALA A 40 -2.59 -7.98 13.60
CA ALA A 40 -3.65 -7.11 14.09
C ALA A 40 -3.51 -6.71 15.58
N HIS A 41 -2.92 -7.57 16.41
CA HIS A 41 -2.62 -7.28 17.83
C HIS A 41 -1.64 -6.12 18.03
N ARG A 42 -0.91 -5.71 16.98
CA ARG A 42 -0.03 -4.53 17.05
C ARG A 42 -0.81 -3.21 17.00
N LEU A 43 -2.09 -3.25 16.65
CA LEU A 43 -2.97 -2.10 16.72
C LEU A 43 -3.40 -1.85 18.18
N ALA A 44 -3.55 -0.58 18.55
CA ALA A 44 -4.22 -0.24 19.80
C ALA A 44 -5.64 -0.83 19.83
N ALA A 45 -6.14 -1.24 20.99
CA ALA A 45 -7.43 -1.93 21.12
C ALA A 45 -8.61 -1.21 20.42
N LYS A 46 -8.64 0.13 20.53
CA LYS A 46 -9.62 0.98 19.82
C LYS A 46 -9.52 0.86 18.30
N ASP A 47 -8.30 0.83 17.77
CA ASP A 47 -8.06 0.74 16.32
C ASP A 47 -8.26 -0.69 15.80
N PHE A 48 -7.99 -1.70 16.63
CA PHE A 48 -8.29 -3.10 16.33
C PHE A 48 -9.79 -3.31 16.12
N GLY A 49 -10.64 -2.91 17.09
CA GLY A 49 -12.10 -3.06 16.95
C GLY A 49 -12.68 -2.27 15.76
N ARG A 50 -12.15 -1.07 15.50
CA ARG A 50 -12.51 -0.30 14.30
C ARG A 50 -12.12 -1.01 13.00
N THR A 51 -10.94 -1.64 12.98
CA THR A 51 -10.44 -2.35 11.81
C THR A 51 -11.21 -3.65 11.57
N GLN A 52 -11.53 -4.40 12.62
CA GLN A 52 -12.42 -5.56 12.56
C GLN A 52 -13.73 -5.19 11.88
N ASN A 53 -14.43 -4.16 12.36
CA ASN A 53 -15.72 -3.75 11.80
C ASN A 53 -15.60 -3.22 10.36
N ALA A 54 -14.63 -2.36 10.09
CA ALA A 54 -14.53 -1.67 8.80
C ALA A 54 -13.97 -2.54 7.66
N ARG A 55 -13.21 -3.59 7.95
CA ARG A 55 -12.55 -4.44 6.93
C ARG A 55 -13.06 -5.88 6.91
N ARG A 56 -14.06 -6.25 7.73
CA ARG A 56 -14.64 -7.59 7.75
C ARG A 56 -15.16 -8.04 6.38
N ALA A 57 -15.77 -7.14 5.63
CA ALA A 57 -16.35 -7.45 4.32
C ALA A 57 -15.29 -7.88 3.29
N GLU A 58 -14.06 -7.38 3.39
CA GLU A 58 -12.98 -7.65 2.43
C GLU A 58 -11.94 -8.67 2.94
N LEU A 59 -11.72 -8.75 4.26
CA LEU A 59 -10.72 -9.62 4.87
C LEU A 59 -11.31 -10.80 5.66
N GLY A 60 -12.63 -10.85 5.84
CA GLY A 60 -13.29 -11.84 6.68
C GLY A 60 -13.11 -11.57 8.18
N GLU A 61 -13.17 -12.63 8.98
CA GLU A 61 -12.90 -12.54 10.42
C GLU A 61 -11.45 -12.15 10.68
N ILE A 62 -11.26 -11.08 11.44
CA ILE A 62 -9.93 -10.57 11.81
C ILE A 62 -9.67 -10.94 13.27
N ALA A 63 -8.81 -11.92 13.49
CA ALA A 63 -8.29 -12.33 14.79
C ALA A 63 -7.02 -11.52 15.15
N PRO A 64 -6.55 -11.54 16.42
CA PRO A 64 -5.35 -10.78 16.83
C PRO A 64 -4.05 -11.17 16.09
N ASP A 65 -3.95 -12.40 15.61
CA ASP A 65 -2.82 -12.92 14.83
C ASP A 65 -2.99 -12.72 13.31
N SER A 66 -4.17 -12.28 12.86
CA SER A 66 -4.43 -12.02 11.45
C SER A 66 -3.47 -10.97 10.90
N LEU A 67 -2.87 -11.29 9.75
CA LEU A 67 -1.95 -10.40 9.04
C LEU A 67 -2.74 -9.44 8.16
N LEU A 68 -2.78 -8.17 8.57
CA LEU A 68 -3.50 -7.11 7.88
C LEU A 68 -2.65 -6.55 6.74
N PRO A 69 -3.11 -6.63 5.48
CA PRO A 69 -2.41 -5.99 4.37
C PRO A 69 -2.69 -4.49 4.31
N ILE A 70 -1.77 -3.74 3.70
CA ILE A 70 -1.89 -2.27 3.56
C ILE A 70 -3.00 -1.84 2.58
N SER A 71 -3.36 -2.71 1.65
CA SER A 71 -4.44 -2.56 0.67
C SER A 71 -5.19 -3.89 0.49
N VAL A 72 -6.35 -3.88 -0.15
CA VAL A 72 -7.14 -5.11 -0.38
C VAL A 72 -6.38 -6.08 -1.27
N ARG A 73 -5.85 -5.58 -2.39
CA ARG A 73 -5.07 -6.36 -3.35
C ARG A 73 -3.73 -5.65 -3.63
N PRO A 74 -2.70 -6.38 -4.06
CA PRO A 74 -1.41 -5.76 -4.41
C PRO A 74 -1.54 -4.71 -5.53
N GLN A 75 -2.48 -4.88 -6.46
CA GLN A 75 -2.68 -3.95 -7.57
C GLN A 75 -3.12 -2.56 -7.12
N ASP A 76 -3.78 -2.49 -5.97
CA ASP A 76 -4.31 -1.28 -5.36
C ASP A 76 -3.20 -0.37 -4.79
N ILE A 77 -1.96 -0.86 -4.67
CA ILE A 77 -0.78 -0.03 -4.35
C ILE A 77 -0.38 0.76 -5.59
N GLY A 78 -0.48 2.08 -5.56
CA GLY A 78 0.01 2.98 -6.61
C GLY A 78 1.54 3.09 -6.58
N ILE A 79 2.17 3.10 -7.76
CA ILE A 79 3.62 3.37 -7.89
C ILE A 79 3.84 4.33 -9.05
N ILE A 80 4.55 5.42 -8.78
CA ILE A 80 5.10 6.35 -9.78
C ILE A 80 6.59 6.59 -9.51
N VAL A 81 7.29 7.08 -10.52
CA VAL A 81 8.66 7.56 -10.41
C VAL A 81 8.64 9.06 -10.63
N ALA A 82 9.19 9.83 -9.69
CA ALA A 82 9.24 11.28 -9.78
C ALA A 82 10.44 11.83 -8.98
N GLY A 83 10.80 13.07 -9.25
CA GLY A 83 11.94 13.75 -8.63
C GLY A 83 13.17 13.81 -9.55
N SER A 84 14.25 14.38 -9.01
CA SER A 84 15.57 14.46 -9.64
C SER A 84 16.50 13.38 -9.07
N ALA A 85 17.79 13.47 -9.41
CA ALA A 85 18.80 12.59 -8.83
C ALA A 85 18.77 12.65 -7.28
N GLY A 86 18.69 11.48 -6.64
CA GLY A 86 18.71 11.31 -5.19
C GLY A 86 17.93 10.09 -4.69
N THR A 87 18.16 9.67 -3.45
CA THR A 87 17.55 8.45 -2.88
C THR A 87 16.26 8.71 -2.10
N HIS A 88 15.54 9.80 -2.39
CA HIS A 88 14.34 10.18 -1.65
C HIS A 88 13.09 9.55 -2.28
N SER A 89 12.51 8.56 -1.60
CA SER A 89 11.20 8.02 -1.94
C SER A 89 10.20 8.32 -0.84
N VAL A 90 8.93 8.46 -1.22
CA VAL A 90 7.86 8.89 -0.32
C VAL A 90 6.73 7.88 -0.35
N TYR A 91 6.31 7.47 0.84
CA TYR A 91 5.05 6.74 1.03
C TYR A 91 3.93 7.74 1.32
N VAL A 92 2.87 7.68 0.52
CA VAL A 92 1.69 8.53 0.66
C VAL A 92 0.53 7.65 1.13
N PRO A 93 0.09 7.76 2.40
CA PRO A 93 -1.02 6.97 2.91
C PRO A 93 -2.34 7.38 2.25
N ALA A 94 -3.22 6.40 2.05
CA ALA A 94 -4.59 6.65 1.63
C ALA A 94 -5.51 6.92 2.84
N PHE A 95 -6.67 7.52 2.59
CA PHE A 95 -7.68 7.77 3.61
C PHE A 95 -8.53 6.53 3.88
N GLY A 96 -7.90 5.44 4.31
CA GLY A 96 -8.56 4.16 4.57
C GLY A 96 -9.22 3.54 3.33
N GLY A 97 -9.99 2.47 3.53
CA GLY A 97 -10.70 1.75 2.46
C GLY A 97 -11.93 2.44 1.89
N ILE A 98 -12.11 3.75 2.11
CA ILE A 98 -13.33 4.49 1.73
C ILE A 98 -13.17 5.34 0.46
N SER A 99 -11.96 5.45 -0.09
CA SER A 99 -11.71 6.14 -1.36
C SER A 99 -10.88 5.29 -2.31
N ARG A 100 -11.02 5.59 -3.61
CA ARG A 100 -10.23 5.00 -4.69
C ARG A 100 -9.58 6.09 -5.52
N SER A 101 -8.38 5.83 -5.98
CA SER A 101 -7.64 6.67 -6.90
C SER A 101 -8.15 6.49 -8.32
N VAL A 102 -8.12 7.58 -9.08
CA VAL A 102 -8.54 7.60 -10.48
C VAL A 102 -7.50 8.38 -11.27
N THR A 103 -6.94 7.77 -12.31
CA THR A 103 -6.06 8.46 -13.26
C THR A 103 -6.91 8.97 -14.41
N ARG A 104 -6.85 10.26 -14.67
CA ARG A 104 -7.50 10.91 -15.81
C ARG A 104 -6.48 11.72 -16.58
N GLU A 105 -6.56 11.65 -17.90
CA GLU A 105 -5.84 12.57 -18.77
C GLU A 105 -6.32 14.01 -18.51
N VAL A 106 -5.38 14.95 -18.46
CA VAL A 106 -5.68 16.38 -18.37
C VAL A 106 -5.39 16.96 -19.75
N SER A 107 -6.44 17.30 -20.49
CA SER A 107 -6.34 18.02 -21.76
C SER A 107 -6.24 19.52 -21.51
N SER A 108 -5.25 20.16 -22.12
CA SER A 108 -5.10 21.63 -22.19
C SER A 108 -5.85 22.23 -23.37
#